data_AF-A0A2W2AV67-F1
#
_entry.id   AF-A0A2W2AV67-F1
#
_cell.length_a   1.000
_cell.length_b   1.000
_cell.length_c   1.000
_cell.angle_alpha   90.00
_cell.angle_beta   90.00
_cell.angle_gamma   90.00
#
_symmetry.space_group_name_H-M   'P 1'
#
loop_
_entity.id
_entity.type
_entity.pdbx_description
1 polymer ?
#
loop_
_entity_poly.entity_id
_entity_poly.type
_entity_poly.pdbx_seq_one_letter_code
_entity_poly.pdbx_strand_id
1 'polypeptide(L)'
;MLVPSSRLVTTDDWPAAELHAAVLAGDLVAVGACWASVAEPQDAALRAASYGWSVGDPRVVAGGLSAAWIWGGCSRPRSTRRSSRR
;
A
#
# COMPACT_ATOMS: atom_id res chain seq x y z
N MET A 1 -24.64 1.62 -1.82
CA MET A 1 -23.21 1.85 -1.53
C MET A 1 -22.50 0.54 -1.77
N LEU A 2 -21.80 0.38 -2.91
CA LEU A 2 -20.86 -0.73 -3.06
C LEU A 2 -19.67 -0.41 -2.17
N VAL A 3 -19.53 -1.14 -1.06
CA VAL A 3 -18.26 -1.17 -0.34
C VAL A 3 -17.25 -1.71 -1.35
N PRO A 4 -16.15 -1.01 -1.65
CA PRO A 4 -15.11 -1.64 -2.45
C PRO A 4 -14.67 -2.87 -1.66
N SER A 5 -14.87 -4.07 -2.21
CA SER A 5 -14.21 -5.26 -1.68
C SER A 5 -12.73 -4.92 -1.61
N SER A 6 -12.19 -4.84 -0.39
CA SER A 6 -10.78 -4.53 -0.18
C SER A 6 -9.95 -5.39 -1.12
N ARG A 7 -9.13 -4.76 -1.99
CA ARG A 7 -8.18 -5.46 -2.86
C ARG A 7 -7.02 -6.09 -2.06
N LEU A 8 -6.97 -5.85 -0.76
CA LEU A 8 -5.98 -6.36 0.17
C LEU A 8 -6.55 -7.52 0.98
N VAL A 9 -5.71 -8.55 1.15
CA VAL A 9 -5.85 -9.61 2.14
C VAL A 9 -4.91 -9.30 3.29
N THR A 10 -5.35 -9.57 4.51
CA THR A 10 -4.65 -9.23 5.75
C THR A 10 -4.55 -10.43 6.69
N THR A 11 -3.79 -10.29 7.78
CA THR A 11 -3.74 -11.34 8.80
C THR A 11 -5.03 -11.51 9.58
N ASP A 12 -5.97 -10.56 9.47
CA ASP A 12 -7.31 -10.68 10.04
C ASP A 12 -8.17 -11.64 9.20
N ASP A 13 -7.84 -11.79 7.93
CA ASP A 13 -8.51 -12.72 7.02
C ASP A 13 -7.92 -14.12 7.19
N TRP A 14 -6.61 -14.27 6.99
CA TRP A 14 -5.90 -15.56 6.95
C TRP A 14 -4.66 -15.55 7.85
N PRO A 15 -4.24 -16.69 8.44
CA PRO A 15 -3.01 -16.75 9.22
C PRO A 15 -1.77 -16.36 8.38
N ALA A 16 -0.80 -15.69 9.02
CA ALA A 16 0.42 -15.23 8.33
C ALA A 16 1.16 -16.35 7.59
N ALA A 17 1.19 -17.57 8.14
CA ALA A 17 1.83 -18.71 7.49
C ALA A 17 1.19 -19.07 6.15
N GLU A 18 -0.15 -19.04 6.05
CA GLU A 18 -0.87 -19.33 4.82
C GLU A 18 -0.69 -18.22 3.78
N LEU A 19 -0.65 -16.96 4.23
CA LEU A 19 -0.35 -15.81 3.36
C LEU A 19 1.06 -15.90 2.78
N HIS A 20 2.05 -16.27 3.59
CA HIS A 20 3.41 -16.51 3.10
C HIS A 20 3.47 -17.70 2.14
N ALA A 21 2.73 -18.78 2.39
CA ALA A 21 2.63 -19.91 1.48
C ALA A 21 2.02 -19.50 0.13
N ALA A 22 0.95 -18.69 0.13
CA ALA A 22 0.33 -18.18 -1.09
C ALA A 22 1.25 -17.25 -1.90
N VAL A 23 2.13 -16.49 -1.22
CA VAL A 23 3.20 -15.73 -1.90
C VAL A 23 4.20 -16.68 -2.56
N LEU A 24 4.62 -17.74 -1.87
CA LEU A 24 5.53 -18.75 -2.44
C LEU A 24 4.91 -19.52 -3.61
N ALA A 25 3.59 -19.75 -3.57
CA ALA A 25 2.83 -20.34 -4.66
C ALA A 25 2.67 -19.40 -5.87
N GLY A 26 2.90 -18.10 -5.68
CA GLY A 26 2.75 -17.08 -6.72
C GLY A 26 1.33 -16.57 -6.90
N ASP A 27 0.44 -16.83 -5.95
CA ASP A 27 -0.96 -16.37 -5.98
C ASP A 27 -1.11 -14.94 -5.43
N LEU A 28 -0.23 -14.57 -4.49
CA LEU A 28 -0.21 -13.25 -3.84
C LEU A 28 1.15 -12.57 -3.97
N VAL A 29 1.12 -11.24 -3.91
CA VAL A 29 2.30 -10.40 -3.69
C VAL A 29 2.15 -9.60 -2.39
N ALA A 30 3.26 -9.36 -1.71
CA ALA A 30 3.29 -8.52 -0.52
C ALA A 30 3.15 -7.04 -0.88
N VAL A 31 2.32 -6.32 -0.13
CA VAL A 31 2.08 -4.88 -0.25
C VAL A 31 2.13 -4.29 1.15
N GLY A 32 3.24 -3.65 1.52
CA GLY A 32 3.41 -3.12 2.88
C GLY A 32 3.23 -4.20 3.94
N ALA A 33 2.26 -4.03 4.84
CA ALA A 33 1.89 -5.00 5.87
C ALA A 33 0.75 -5.97 5.45
N CYS A 34 0.32 -5.89 4.19
CA CYS A 34 -0.81 -6.65 3.64
C CYS A 34 -0.37 -7.43 2.38
N TRP A 35 -1.32 -8.11 1.75
CA TRP A 35 -1.11 -8.88 0.52
C TRP A 35 -2.16 -8.55 -0.52
N ALA A 36 -1.85 -8.74 -1.80
CA ALA A 36 -2.79 -8.54 -2.89
C ALA A 36 -2.59 -9.62 -3.96
N SER A 37 -3.61 -9.85 -4.79
CA SER A 37 -3.50 -10.74 -5.94
C SER A 37 -2.41 -10.27 -6.91
N VAL A 38 -1.67 -11.22 -7.48
CA VAL A 38 -0.66 -10.93 -8.52
C VAL A 38 -1.29 -10.35 -9.79
N ALA A 39 -2.56 -10.68 -10.06
CA ALA A 39 -3.28 -10.17 -11.24
C ALA A 39 -3.63 -8.68 -11.12
N GLU A 40 -3.56 -8.11 -9.91
CA GLU A 40 -4.00 -6.76 -9.62
C GLU A 40 -2.83 -5.76 -9.69
N PRO A 41 -3.00 -4.63 -10.43
CA PRO A 41 -1.99 -3.58 -10.46
C PRO A 41 -1.65 -3.03 -9.08
N GLN A 42 -0.35 -2.99 -8.77
CA GLN A 42 0.22 -2.49 -7.52
C GLN A 42 0.34 -0.96 -7.54
N ASP A 43 -0.80 -0.29 -7.52
CA ASP A 43 -0.90 1.16 -7.60
C ASP A 43 -0.70 1.85 -6.23
N ALA A 44 -0.62 3.18 -6.28
CA ALA A 44 -0.39 3.99 -5.09
C ALA A 44 -1.59 4.00 -4.11
N ALA A 45 -2.81 3.77 -4.60
CA ALA A 45 -3.98 3.67 -3.73
C ALA A 45 -3.95 2.36 -2.92
N LEU A 46 -3.50 1.26 -3.55
CA LEU A 46 -3.31 -0.02 -2.88
C LEU A 46 -2.24 0.05 -1.78
N ARG A 47 -1.11 0.74 -2.04
CA ARG A 47 -0.09 0.98 -0.99
C ARG A 47 -0.61 1.87 0.14
N ALA A 48 -1.35 2.92 -0.18
CA ALA A 48 -2.00 3.78 0.80
C ALA A 48 -2.93 2.98 1.73
N ALA A 49 -3.73 2.09 1.15
CA ALA A 49 -4.65 1.23 1.89
C ALA A 49 -3.92 0.27 2.82
N SER A 50 -2.83 -0.36 2.37
CA SER A 50 -2.03 -1.26 3.21
C SER A 50 -1.47 -0.53 4.42
N TYR A 51 -0.93 0.67 4.20
CA TYR A 51 -0.39 1.45 5.29
C TYR A 51 -1.51 1.87 6.26
N GLY A 52 -2.67 2.29 5.75
CA GLY A 52 -3.85 2.61 6.57
C GLY A 52 -4.25 1.47 7.50
N TRP A 53 -4.27 0.23 6.99
CA TRP A 53 -4.52 -0.96 7.80
C TRP A 53 -3.43 -1.14 8.88
N SER A 54 -2.15 -1.01 8.53
CA SER A 54 -1.03 -1.21 9.47
C SER A 54 -0.97 -0.20 10.62
N VAL A 55 -1.43 1.04 10.40
CA VAL A 55 -1.39 2.10 11.43
C VAL A 55 -2.61 2.05 12.34
N GLY A 56 -3.73 1.48 11.88
CA GLY A 56 -4.95 1.35 12.67
C GLY A 56 -5.64 2.68 13.03
N ASP A 57 -5.14 3.81 12.54
CA ASP A 57 -5.73 5.15 12.71
C ASP A 57 -6.04 5.76 11.33
N PRO A 58 -7.30 6.14 11.04
CA PRO A 58 -7.67 6.76 9.77
C PRO A 58 -7.15 8.20 9.60
N ARG A 59 -6.58 8.83 10.62
CA ARG A 59 -6.16 10.25 10.62
C ARG A 59 -4.71 10.47 10.22
N VAL A 60 -4.21 9.72 9.24
CA VAL A 60 -2.84 9.92 8.75
C VAL A 60 -2.81 11.03 7.69
N VAL A 61 -2.01 12.07 7.95
CA VAL A 61 -1.77 13.14 6.98
C VAL A 61 -0.38 12.97 6.38
N ALA A 62 -0.34 12.87 5.05
CA ALA A 62 0.90 12.89 4.28
C ALA A 62 1.55 14.28 4.34
N GLY A 63 2.59 14.44 5.17
CA GLY A 63 3.35 15.68 5.30
C GLY A 63 4.37 15.86 4.18
N GLY A 64 4.27 16.97 3.45
CA GLY A 64 5.17 17.30 2.34
C GLY A 64 4.91 16.44 1.09
N LEU A 65 5.01 17.04 -0.09
CA LEU A 65 4.82 16.37 -1.38
C LEU A 65 5.74 15.13 -1.62
N SER A 66 6.64 14.82 -0.68
CA SER A 66 7.47 13.62 -0.62
C SER A 66 6.68 12.34 -0.34
N ALA A 67 5.59 12.41 0.43
CA ALA A 67 4.78 11.23 0.76
C ALA A 67 3.56 11.08 -0.16
N ALA A 68 3.16 12.12 -0.89
CA ALA A 68 1.95 12.13 -1.72
C ALA A 68 1.86 10.94 -2.70
N TRP A 69 3.00 10.42 -3.19
CA TRP A 69 3.03 9.25 -4.07
C TRP A 69 2.83 7.91 -3.36
N ILE A 70 3.13 7.82 -2.06
CA ILE A 70 2.84 6.64 -1.22
C ILE A 70 1.33 6.56 -0.97
N TRP A 71 0.67 7.72 -0.91
CA TRP A 71 -0.74 7.88 -0.56
C TRP A 71 -1.69 8.02 -1.76
N GLY A 72 -1.21 7.78 -2.99
CA GLY A 72 -2.04 7.89 -4.19
C GLY A 72 -2.32 9.31 -4.70
N GLY A 73 -1.82 10.35 -4.03
CA GLY A 73 -1.97 11.73 -4.46
C GLY A 73 -1.12 12.11 -5.68
N CYS A 74 -0.09 11.33 -6.01
CA CYS A 74 0.76 11.51 -7.19
C CYS A 74 1.23 10.15 -7.72
N SER A 75 1.36 9.99 -9.04
CA SER A 75 1.78 8.70 -9.64
C SER A 75 3.27 8.38 -9.50
N ARG A 76 4.10 9.36 -9.12
CA ARG A 76 5.55 9.22 -9.03
C ARG A 76 6.09 10.00 -7.83
N PRO A 77 7.16 9.52 -7.16
CA PRO A 77 7.87 10.34 -6.19
C PRO A 77 8.37 11.61 -6.87
N ARG A 78 8.24 12.77 -6.22
CA ARG A 78 8.89 13.99 -6.74
C ARG A 78 10.39 13.75 -6.72
N SER A 79 11.06 13.99 -7.84
CA SER A 79 12.52 14.02 -7.86
C SER A 79 12.97 15.12 -6.89
N THR A 80 13.80 14.76 -5.91
CA THR A 80 14.39 15.71 -4.99
C THR A 80 15.35 16.60 -5.78
N ARG A 81 14.84 17.71 -6.34
CA ARG A 81 15.69 18.80 -6.77
C ARG A 81 16.24 19.42 -5.50
N ARG A 82 17.47 19.03 -5.12
CA ARG A 82 18.24 19.68 -4.07
C ARG A 82 18.32 21.16 -4.46
N SER A 83 17.57 22.02 -3.79
CA SER A 83 17.75 23.46 -3.98
C SER A 83 19.14 23.79 -3.47
N SER A 84 20.06 24.09 -4.39
CA SER A 84 21.29 24.78 -4.05
C SER A 84 20.89 26.10 -3.40
N ARG A 85 20.99 26.18 -2.07
CA ARG A 85 20.89 27.46 -1.36
C ARG A 85 22.03 28.34 -1.86
N ARG A 86 21.67 29.45 -2.51
CA ARG A 86 22.45 30.70 -2.49
C ARG A 86 21.73 31.64 -1.56
#